data_AF-L7UBL4-F1
#
_entry.id   AF-L7UBL4-F1
#
_cell.length_a   1.000
_cell.length_b   1.000
_cell.length_c   1.000
_cell.angle_alpha   90.00
_cell.angle_beta   90.00
_cell.angle_gamma   90.00
#
_symmetry.space_group_name_H-M   'P 1'
#
loop_
_entity.id
_entity.type
_entity.pdbx_description
1 polymer ?
#
loop_
_entity_poly.entity_id
_entity_poly.type
_entity_poly.pdbx_seq_one_letter_code
_entity_poly.pdbx_strand_id
1 'polypeptide(L)'
;MLGQRQWVRRARGWSCVSLLESVQLWEKDATMPKPKPPYPPEFRARIVELAKAGRTTRSLAEEFQVTDTTVRNWVRQGEVDEGTRQDGLTTDEKQELARLRREVKVLREERDILSKAAAWFAQEGVGTPKKRSDS
;
A
#
# COMPACT_ATOMS: atom_id res chain seq x y z
N MET A 1 4.51 -7.20 8.30
CA MET A 1 4.08 -8.44 9.00
C MET A 1 4.44 -8.39 10.50
N LEU A 2 3.91 -7.44 11.29
CA LEU A 2 4.21 -7.34 12.74
C LEU A 2 2.99 -6.88 13.58
N GLY A 3 1.77 -7.08 13.09
CA GLY A 3 0.55 -6.66 13.78
C GLY A 3 -0.16 -7.73 14.64
N GLN A 4 0.30 -8.99 14.63
CA GLN A 4 -0.47 -10.10 15.21
C GLN A 4 0.02 -10.61 16.58
N ARG A 5 1.17 -10.18 17.10
CA ARG A 5 1.81 -10.85 18.26
C ARG A 5 1.45 -10.32 19.64
N GLN A 6 0.49 -9.38 19.78
CA GLN A 6 0.09 -8.86 21.10
C GLN A 6 -1.20 -9.47 21.67
N TRP A 7 -1.98 -10.23 20.89
CA TRP A 7 -3.33 -10.65 21.33
C TRP A 7 -3.39 -11.99 22.06
N VAL A 8 -2.39 -12.87 21.91
CA VAL A 8 -2.44 -14.25 22.42
C VAL A 8 -2.33 -14.35 23.96
N ARG A 9 -1.92 -13.29 24.68
CA ARG A 9 -1.78 -13.34 26.15
C ARG A 9 -3.10 -13.19 26.92
N ARG A 10 -4.20 -12.77 26.29
CA ARG A 10 -5.50 -12.53 26.95
C ARG A 10 -6.53 -13.66 26.75
N ALA A 11 -6.12 -14.81 26.20
CA ALA A 11 -7.02 -15.92 25.87
C ALA A 11 -6.72 -17.22 26.66
N ARG A 12 -6.28 -17.13 27.93
CA ARG A 12 -6.20 -18.29 28.82
C ARG A 12 -7.50 -18.42 29.60
N GLY A 13 -8.47 -19.15 29.06
CA GLY A 13 -9.64 -19.56 29.87
C GLY A 13 -10.94 -19.87 29.12
N TRP A 14 -10.99 -19.83 27.79
CA TRP A 14 -12.24 -20.08 27.06
C TRP A 14 -12.22 -21.46 26.41
N SER A 15 -13.32 -22.20 26.59
CA SER A 15 -13.54 -23.53 26.01
C SER A 15 -13.47 -23.48 24.48
N CYS A 16 -12.92 -24.54 23.87
CA CYS A 16 -12.69 -24.68 22.43
C CYS A 16 -13.96 -24.44 21.57
N VAL A 17 -15.16 -24.66 22.14
CA VAL A 17 -16.44 -24.51 21.43
C VAL A 17 -16.86 -23.04 21.29
N SER A 18 -16.56 -22.17 22.26
CA SER A 18 -16.89 -20.73 22.17
C SER A 18 -15.88 -19.95 21.32
N LEU A 19 -14.73 -20.56 21.01
CA LEU A 19 -13.72 -19.98 20.12
C LEU A 19 -14.17 -20.03 18.65
N LEU A 20 -14.85 -21.10 18.23
CA LEU A 20 -15.35 -21.23 16.85
C LEU A 20 -16.50 -20.25 16.55
N GLU A 21 -17.42 -20.09 17.51
CA GLU A 21 -18.54 -19.14 17.38
C GLU A 21 -18.06 -17.68 17.31
N SER A 22 -16.95 -17.37 18.00
CA SER A 22 -16.30 -16.04 17.96
C SER A 22 -15.54 -15.79 16.64
N VAL A 23 -14.94 -16.82 16.04
CA VAL A 23 -14.27 -16.72 14.73
C VAL A 23 -15.29 -16.49 13.60
N GLN A 24 -16.46 -17.13 13.69
CA GLN A 24 -17.53 -16.98 12.69
C GLN A 24 -18.25 -15.62 12.75
N LEU A 25 -18.21 -14.91 13.89
CA LEU A 25 -18.72 -13.55 13.99
C LEU A 25 -17.76 -12.53 13.35
N TRP A 26 -16.45 -12.77 13.42
CA TRP A 26 -15.42 -11.88 12.87
C TRP A 26 -15.30 -11.95 11.34
N GLU A 27 -15.67 -13.09 10.73
CA GLU A 27 -15.79 -13.23 9.27
C GLU A 27 -16.97 -12.45 8.68
N LYS A 28 -18.06 -12.26 9.43
CA LYS A 28 -19.26 -11.54 8.96
C LYS A 28 -19.09 -10.01 8.94
N ASP A 29 -18.16 -9.48 9.74
CA ASP A 29 -17.91 -8.04 9.85
C ASP A 29 -16.70 -7.55 9.01
N ALA A 30 -16.03 -8.44 8.27
CA ALA A 30 -14.85 -8.11 7.47
C ALA A 30 -15.14 -7.40 6.13
N THR A 31 -16.26 -6.66 6.03
CA THR A 31 -16.47 -5.72 4.93
C THR A 31 -15.52 -4.54 5.09
N MET A 32 -14.32 -4.66 4.53
CA MET A 32 -13.38 -3.55 4.45
C MET A 32 -14.09 -2.34 3.81
N PRO A 33 -14.15 -1.18 4.48
CA PRO A 33 -14.77 0.00 3.89
C PRO A 33 -14.00 0.31 2.61
N LYS A 34 -14.72 0.32 1.49
CA LYS A 34 -14.13 0.62 0.19
C LYS A 34 -13.46 2.00 0.30
N PRO A 35 -12.18 2.13 -0.10
CA PRO A 35 -11.53 3.42 -0.06
C PRO A 35 -12.35 4.39 -0.90
N LYS A 36 -12.62 5.57 -0.33
CA LYS A 36 -13.35 6.62 -1.05
C LYS A 36 -12.52 7.02 -2.28
N PRO A 37 -13.16 7.22 -3.45
CA PRO A 37 -12.43 7.67 -4.62
C PRO A 37 -11.74 9.01 -4.32
N PRO A 38 -10.51 9.22 -4.83
CA PRO A 38 -9.82 10.49 -4.65
C PRO A 38 -10.59 11.62 -5.32
N TYR A 39 -10.45 12.84 -4.78
CA TYR A 39 -11.03 14.03 -5.39
C TYR A 39 -10.45 14.23 -6.81
N PRO A 40 -11.28 14.68 -7.78
CA PRO A 40 -10.82 15.00 -9.13
C PRO A 40 -9.66 16.00 -9.12
N PRO A 41 -8.67 15.87 -10.02
CA PRO A 41 -7.52 16.76 -10.06
C PRO A 41 -7.93 18.22 -10.34
N GLU A 42 -8.88 18.44 -11.26
CA GLU A 42 -9.39 19.77 -11.61
C GLU A 42 -10.04 20.49 -10.41
N PHE A 43 -10.79 19.73 -9.60
CA PHE A 43 -11.42 20.26 -8.40
C PHE A 43 -10.38 20.74 -7.38
N ARG A 44 -9.32 19.94 -7.18
CA ARG A 44 -8.20 20.29 -6.32
C ARG A 44 -7.45 21.52 -6.84
N ALA A 45 -7.16 21.56 -8.14
CA ALA A 45 -6.45 22.66 -8.78
C ALA A 45 -7.19 23.98 -8.58
N ARG A 46 -8.51 23.99 -8.85
CA ARG A 46 -9.35 25.17 -8.65
C ARG A 46 -9.34 25.69 -7.20
N ILE A 47 -9.41 24.80 -6.22
CA ILE A 47 -9.35 25.20 -4.81
C ILE A 47 -7.98 25.79 -4.45
N VAL A 48 -6.90 25.21 -4.97
CA VAL A 48 -5.54 25.73 -4.76
C VAL A 48 -5.37 27.12 -5.41
N GLU A 49 -5.89 27.32 -6.62
CA GLU A 49 -5.89 28.65 -7.27
C GLU A 49 -6.63 29.70 -6.44
N LEU A 50 -7.82 29.37 -5.93
CA LEU A 50 -8.59 30.28 -5.07
C LEU A 50 -7.85 30.60 -3.76
N ALA A 51 -7.16 29.62 -3.18
CA ALA A 51 -6.33 29.83 -1.99
C ALA A 51 -5.15 30.77 -2.30
N LYS A 52 -4.50 30.61 -3.46
CA LYS A 52 -3.43 31.50 -3.93
C LYS A 52 -3.91 32.92 -4.21
N ALA A 53 -5.16 33.08 -4.64
CA ALA A 53 -5.80 34.37 -4.80
C ALA A 53 -6.12 35.08 -3.46
N GLY A 54 -5.74 34.49 -2.31
CA GLY A 54 -5.86 35.10 -0.99
C GLY A 54 -7.08 34.67 -0.18
N ARG A 55 -7.87 33.70 -0.65
CA ARG A 55 -8.97 33.12 0.13
C ARG A 55 -8.42 32.25 1.25
N THR A 56 -9.06 32.30 2.42
CA THR A 56 -8.65 31.46 3.55
C THR A 56 -9.04 29.99 3.33
N THR A 57 -8.19 29.06 3.76
CA THR A 57 -8.44 27.62 3.62
C THR A 57 -9.74 27.19 4.30
N ARG A 58 -10.07 27.82 5.44
CA ARG A 58 -11.30 27.58 6.19
C ARG A 58 -12.55 27.98 5.41
N SER A 59 -12.54 29.15 4.77
CA SER A 59 -13.68 29.58 3.94
C SER A 59 -13.92 28.62 2.78
N LEU A 60 -12.85 28.16 2.12
CA LEU A 60 -12.95 27.20 1.02
C LEU A 60 -13.42 25.83 1.51
N ALA A 61 -12.96 25.39 2.69
CA ALA A 61 -13.40 24.14 3.30
C ALA A 61 -14.91 24.13 3.58
N GLU A 62 -15.44 25.21 4.16
CA GLU A 62 -16.86 25.38 4.43
C GLU A 62 -17.70 25.45 3.14
N GLU A 63 -17.23 26.20 2.13
CA GLU A 63 -17.92 26.39 0.85
C GLU A 63 -18.00 25.09 0.03
N PHE A 64 -16.88 24.35 -0.06
CA PHE A 64 -16.78 23.14 -0.88
C PHE A 64 -17.04 21.84 -0.09
N GLN A 65 -17.42 21.94 1.18
CA GLN A 65 -17.67 20.81 2.10
C GLN A 65 -16.48 19.83 2.20
N VAL A 66 -15.26 20.38 2.16
CA VAL A 66 -14.01 19.64 2.31
C VAL A 66 -13.41 19.96 3.67
N THR A 67 -12.63 19.06 4.27
CA THR A 67 -11.95 19.42 5.52
C THR A 67 -10.85 20.46 5.28
N ASP A 68 -10.72 21.43 6.18
CA ASP A 68 -9.71 22.49 6.15
C ASP A 68 -8.27 21.93 6.09
N THR A 69 -8.02 20.81 6.76
CA THR A 69 -6.73 20.09 6.67
C THR A 69 -6.45 19.58 5.26
N THR A 70 -7.47 19.07 4.56
CA THR A 70 -7.32 18.62 3.17
C THR A 70 -6.94 19.78 2.25
N VAL A 71 -7.61 20.93 2.39
CA VAL A 71 -7.31 22.14 1.61
C VAL A 71 -5.88 22.60 1.88
N ARG A 72 -5.47 22.69 3.15
CA ARG A 72 -4.08 23.02 3.52
C ARG A 72 -3.07 22.06 2.89
N ASN A 73 -3.34 20.76 2.90
CA ASN A 73 -2.44 19.77 2.31
C ASN A 73 -2.29 19.96 0.79
N TRP A 74 -3.37 20.33 0.09
CA TRP A 74 -3.30 20.62 -1.35
C TRP A 74 -2.51 21.88 -1.66
N VAL A 75 -2.71 22.95 -0.88
CA VAL A 75 -1.92 24.18 -1.03
C VAL A 75 -0.45 23.90 -0.79
N ARG A 76 -0.12 23.19 0.30
CA ARG A 76 1.25 22.78 0.61
C ARG A 76 1.87 21.92 -0.48
N GLN A 77 1.13 20.96 -1.05
CA GLN A 77 1.62 20.16 -2.16
C GLN A 77 1.87 21.03 -3.41
N GLY A 78 0.98 21.98 -3.71
CA GLY A 78 1.17 22.92 -4.81
C GLY A 78 2.42 23.78 -4.64
N GLU A 79 2.71 24.26 -3.43
CA GLU A 79 3.94 25.01 -3.11
C GLU A 79 5.21 24.16 -3.29
N VAL A 80 5.13 22.85 -3.00
CA VAL A 80 6.23 21.90 -3.24
C VAL A 80 6.41 21.63 -4.74
N ASP A 81 5.31 21.42 -5.45
CA ASP A 81 5.32 21.16 -6.89
C ASP A 81 5.86 22.38 -7.68
N GLU A 82 5.64 23.60 -7.18
CA GLU A 82 6.19 24.85 -7.73
C GLU A 82 7.61 25.16 -7.25
N GLY A 83 8.19 24.35 -6.36
CA GLY A 83 9.51 24.57 -5.79
C GLY A 83 9.61 25.73 -4.80
N THR A 84 8.49 26.35 -4.41
CA THR A 84 8.45 27.39 -3.37
C THR A 84 8.76 26.81 -1.99
N ARG A 85 8.44 25.52 -1.79
CA ARG A 85 8.77 24.77 -0.59
C ARG A 85 9.56 23.51 -0.95
N GLN A 86 10.56 23.17 -0.12
CA GLN A 86 11.46 22.03 -0.36
C GLN A 86 11.30 20.89 0.66
N ASP A 87 10.27 20.94 1.50
CA ASP A 87 10.08 20.01 2.63
C ASP A 87 9.28 18.74 2.28
N GLY A 88 9.34 18.32 1.01
CA GLY A 88 8.66 17.13 0.52
C GLY A 88 8.99 16.81 -0.92
N LEU A 89 8.50 15.66 -1.37
CA LEU A 89 8.57 15.26 -2.77
C LEU A 89 7.44 15.92 -3.57
N THR A 90 7.73 16.24 -4.82
CA THR A 90 6.73 16.69 -5.78
C THR A 90 5.73 15.58 -6.07
N THR A 91 4.58 15.94 -6.63
CA THR A 91 3.55 14.99 -7.02
C THR A 91 4.11 13.98 -8.04
N ASP A 92 4.94 14.42 -8.97
CA ASP A 92 5.55 13.58 -10.00
C ASP A 92 6.57 12.61 -9.42
N GLU A 93 7.44 13.09 -8.52
CA GLU A 93 8.40 12.25 -7.80
C GLU A 93 7.69 11.15 -6.99
N LYS A 94 6.58 11.49 -6.34
CA LYS A 94 5.76 10.51 -5.60
C LYS A 94 5.16 9.46 -6.52
N GLN A 95 4.68 9.85 -7.69
CA GLN A 95 4.11 8.93 -8.67
C GLN A 95 5.16 7.97 -9.21
N GLU A 96 6.33 8.48 -9.59
CA GLU A 96 7.41 7.67 -10.12
C GLU A 96 7.94 6.70 -9.05
N LEU A 97 8.11 7.17 -7.81
CA LEU A 97 8.49 6.33 -6.69
C LEU A 97 7.47 5.22 -6.42
N ALA A 98 6.17 5.51 -6.55
CA ALA A 98 5.13 4.48 -6.42
C ALA A 98 5.18 3.45 -7.55
N ARG A 99 5.42 3.89 -8.80
CA ARG A 99 5.59 3.02 -9.96
C ARG A 99 6.80 2.10 -9.79
N LEU A 100 7.96 2.67 -9.49
CA LEU A 100 9.20 1.92 -9.29
C LEU A 100 9.08 0.90 -8.15
N ARG A 101 8.40 1.24 -7.05
CA ARG A 101 8.15 0.28 -5.96
C ARG A 101 7.30 -0.91 -6.40
N ARG A 102 6.33 -0.69 -7.29
CA ARG A 102 5.51 -1.78 -7.85
C ARG A 102 6.35 -2.65 -8.79
N GLU A 103 7.12 -2.02 -9.66
CA GLU A 103 7.99 -2.73 -10.61
C GLU A 103 9.06 -3.56 -9.88
N VAL A 104 9.75 -2.98 -8.90
CA VAL A 104 10.72 -3.71 -8.07
C VAL A 104 10.07 -4.89 -7.34
N LYS A 105 8.82 -4.75 -6.89
CA LYS A 105 8.10 -5.85 -6.27
C LYS A 105 7.87 -6.99 -7.28
N VAL A 106 7.37 -6.67 -8.46
CA VAL A 106 7.11 -7.66 -9.53
C VAL A 106 8.42 -8.36 -9.94
N LEU A 107 9.48 -7.60 -10.21
CA LEU A 107 10.78 -8.14 -10.58
C LEU A 107 11.36 -9.07 -9.51
N ARG A 108 11.17 -8.74 -8.22
CA ARG A 108 11.60 -9.61 -7.11
C ARG A 108 10.81 -10.92 -7.10
N GLU A 109 9.50 -10.86 -7.31
CA GLU A 109 8.65 -12.05 -7.39
C GLU A 109 9.05 -12.96 -8.57
N GLU A 110 9.27 -12.38 -9.75
CA GLU A 110 9.73 -13.09 -10.94
C GLU A 110 11.10 -13.74 -10.73
N ARG A 111 12.06 -12.97 -10.20
CA ARG A 111 13.40 -13.48 -9.87
C ARG A 111 13.31 -14.64 -8.88
N ASP A 112 12.44 -14.57 -7.89
CA ASP A 112 12.29 -15.62 -6.89
C ASP A 112 11.66 -16.89 -7.48
N ILE A 113 10.72 -16.76 -8.41
CA ILE A 113 10.16 -17.91 -9.16
C ILE A 113 11.27 -18.57 -10.00
N LEU A 114 12.01 -17.79 -10.77
CA LEU A 114 13.10 -18.30 -11.63
C LEU A 114 14.21 -18.97 -10.81
N SER A 115 14.57 -18.35 -9.67
CA SER A 115 15.56 -18.90 -8.75
C SER A 115 15.12 -20.26 -8.19
N LYS A 116 13.84 -20.39 -7.80
CA LYS A 116 13.27 -21.67 -7.34
C LYS A 116 13.26 -22.73 -8.44
N ALA A 117 12.89 -22.35 -9.66
CA ALA A 117 12.91 -23.25 -10.81
C ALA A 117 14.34 -23.74 -11.11
N ALA A 118 15.32 -22.83 -11.16
CA ALA A 118 16.72 -23.18 -11.37
C ALA A 118 17.26 -24.13 -10.29
N ALA A 119 16.90 -23.89 -9.02
CA ALA A 119 17.26 -24.78 -7.92
C ALA A 119 16.64 -26.18 -8.07
N TRP A 120 15.38 -26.26 -8.49
CA TRP A 120 14.71 -27.53 -8.77
C TRP A 120 15.40 -28.30 -9.91
N PHE A 121 15.71 -27.63 -11.03
CA PHE A 121 16.42 -28.26 -12.15
C PHE A 121 17.83 -28.71 -11.78
N ALA A 122 18.55 -27.94 -10.96
CA ALA A 122 19.88 -28.33 -10.49
C ALA A 122 19.86 -29.56 -9.58
N GLN A 123 18.77 -29.76 -8.82
CA GLN A 123 18.59 -30.97 -7.99
C GLN A 123 18.23 -32.19 -8.84
N GLU A 124 17.36 -32.04 -9.86
CA GLU A 124 16.93 -33.14 -10.73
C GLU A 124 17.99 -33.54 -11.78
N GLY A 125 18.85 -32.60 -12.19
CA GLY A 125 19.88 -32.81 -13.21
C GLY A 125 21.09 -33.66 -12.80
N VAL A 126 21.21 -34.08 -11.53
CA VAL A 126 22.31 -34.96 -11.05
C VAL A 126 21.84 -36.42 -10.99
N GLY A 127 21.28 -36.88 -12.11
CA GLY A 127 21.10 -38.30 -12.41
C GLY A 127 21.94 -38.68 -13.61
N THR A 128 23.27 -38.60 -13.52
CA THR A 128 24.10 -39.24 -14.54
C THR A 128 23.78 -40.74 -14.52
N PRO A 129 23.35 -41.34 -15.64
CA PRO A 129 23.14 -42.78 -15.65
C PRO A 129 24.48 -43.44 -15.34
N LYS A 130 24.56 -44.12 -14.19
CA LYS A 130 25.71 -44.94 -13.83
C LYS A 130 25.87 -45.95 -14.97
N LYS A 131 26.88 -45.76 -15.83
CA LYS A 131 27.28 -46.76 -16.83
C LYS A 131 27.44 -48.07 -16.06
N ARG A 132 26.49 -48.99 -16.23
CA ARG A 132 26.70 -50.37 -15.84
C ARG A 132 27.74 -50.88 -16.84
N SER A 133 28.98 -51.01 -16.38
CA SER A 133 29.96 -51.83 -17.05
C SER A 133 29.40 -53.25 -17.05
N ASP A 134 28.88 -53.67 -18.20
CA ASP A 134 28.76 -55.09 -18.52
C ASP A 134 29.97 -55.47 -19.38
N SER A 135 30.41 -56.71 -19.20
CA SER A 135 31.71 -57.32 -19.45
C SER A 135 32.43 -57.02 -20.75
#